data_AF-G5IDS3-F1
#
_entry.id   AF-G5IDS3-F1
#
_cell.length_a   1.000
_cell.length_b   1.000
_cell.length_c   1.000
_cell.angle_alpha   90.00
_cell.angle_beta   90.00
_cell.angle_gamma   90.00
#
_symmetry.space_group_name_H-M   'P 1'
#
loop_
_entity.id
_entity.type
_entity.pdbx_description
1 polymer ?
#
loop_
_entity_poly.entity_id
_entity_poly.type
_entity_poly.pdbx_seq_one_letter_code
_entity_poly.pdbx_strand_id
1 'polypeptide(L)' 'MALTKVFPHNLRHLFARSFYKVEKDVVCLMDLLGHSNINTTRIYTASTEDQPRQQMARMKMVLG' A
#
# COMPACT_ATOMS: atom_id res chain seq x y z
N MET A 1 -35.41 -7.46 -3.59
CA MET A 1 -34.25 -7.79 -2.73
C MET A 1 -32.99 -7.66 -3.59
N ALA A 2 -32.28 -6.53 -3.54
CA ALA A 2 -31.10 -6.34 -4.37
C ALA A 2 -29.92 -7.11 -3.75
N LEU A 3 -29.44 -8.16 -4.40
CA LEU A 3 -28.15 -8.78 -4.09
C LEU A 3 -27.09 -7.68 -4.24
N THR A 4 -26.51 -7.27 -3.12
CA THR A 4 -25.50 -6.22 -3.08
C THR A 4 -24.40 -6.56 -4.07
N LYS A 5 -24.16 -5.68 -5.04
CA LYS A 5 -23.04 -5.85 -5.98
C LYS A 5 -21.75 -5.80 -5.18
N VAL A 6 -21.23 -6.96 -4.82
CA VAL A 6 -19.93 -7.08 -4.18
C VAL A 6 -18.91 -6.93 -5.29
N PHE A 7 -18.04 -5.92 -5.17
CA PHE A 7 -16.97 -5.67 -6.12
C PHE A 7 -15.67 -6.21 -5.51
N PRO A 8 -15.34 -7.50 -5.70
CA PRO A 8 -14.18 -8.14 -5.05
C PRO A 8 -12.86 -7.44 -5.37
N HIS A 9 -12.74 -6.87 -6.58
CA HIS A 9 -11.57 -6.08 -6.97
C HIS A 9 -11.46 -4.77 -6.16
N ASN A 10 -12.56 -4.07 -5.92
CA ASN A 10 -12.56 -2.84 -5.12
C ASN A 10 -12.19 -3.13 -3.67
N LEU A 11 -12.67 -4.25 -3.12
CA LEU A 11 -12.30 -4.69 -1.78
C LEU A 11 -10.80 -5.00 -1.70
N ARG A 12 -10.25 -5.73 -2.68
CA ARG A 12 -8.80 -5.99 -2.78
C ARG A 12 -8.00 -4.69 -2.80
N HIS A 13 -8.43 -3.71 -3.61
CA HIS A 13 -7.75 -2.40 -3.67
C HIS A 13 -7.84 -1.65 -2.33
N LEU A 14 -9.00 -1.67 -1.67
CA LEU A 14 -9.19 -1.01 -0.38
C LEU A 14 -8.33 -1.66 0.72
N PHE A 15 -8.34 -2.98 0.79
CA PHE A 15 -7.52 -3.75 1.72
C PHE A 15 -6.03 -3.44 1.53
N ALA A 16 -5.55 -3.51 0.30
CA ALA A 16 -4.15 -3.27 -0.02
C ALA A 16 -3.69 -1.85 0.34
N ARG A 17 -4.51 -0.83 0.06
CA ARG A 17 -4.21 0.56 0.44
C ARG A 17 -4.20 0.76 1.95
N SER A 18 -5.14 0.17 2.68
CA SER A 18 -5.22 0.29 4.14
C SER A 18 -4.07 -0.44 4.83
N PHE A 19 -3.73 -1.65 4.39
CA PHE A 19 -2.59 -2.42 4.89
C PHE A 19 -1.27 -1.65 4.67
N TYR A 20 -1.04 -1.18 3.44
CA TYR A 20 0.19 -0.45 3.11
C TYR A 20 0.31 0.89 3.85
N LYS A 21 -0.80 1.52 4.24
CA LYS A 21 -0.76 2.75 5.06
C LYS A 21 -0.18 2.49 6.45
N VAL A 22 -0.38 1.30 7.01
CA VAL A 22 0.07 0.93 8.36
C VAL A 22 1.46 0.30 8.32
N GLU A 23 1.61 -0.80 7.57
CA GLU A 23 2.86 -1.60 7.57
C GLU A 23 3.95 -1.01 6.68
N LYS A 24 3.57 -0.32 5.59
CA LYS A 24 4.51 0.25 4.60
C LYS A 24 5.46 -0.77 3.95
N ASP A 25 5.16 -2.06 4.05
CA ASP A 25 5.90 -3.15 3.41
C ASP A 25 5.17 -3.63 2.14
N VAL A 26 5.80 -3.40 0.98
CA VAL A 26 5.27 -3.79 -0.34
C VAL A 26 5.47 -5.28 -0.63
N VAL A 27 6.51 -5.91 -0.08
CA VAL A 27 6.84 -7.32 -0.30
C VAL A 27 5.86 -8.18 0.49
N CYS A 28 5.67 -7.87 1.77
CA CYS A 28 4.68 -8.54 2.60
C CYS A 28 3.26 -8.40 2.02
N LEU A 29 2.89 -7.22 1.52
CA LEU A 29 1.61 -7.01 0.85
C LEU A 29 1.48 -7.86 -0.42
N MET A 30 2.55 -8.00 -1.21
CA MET A 30 2.55 -8.82 -2.42
C MET A 30 2.33 -10.29 -2.10
N ASP A 31 3.02 -10.81 -1.08
CA ASP A 31 2.88 -12.20 -0.61
C ASP A 31 1.46 -12.46 -0.08
N LEU A 32 0.92 -11.51 0.70
CA LEU A 32 -0.44 -11.59 1.24
C LEU A 32 -1.53 -11.56 0.16
N LEU A 33 -1.29 -10.84 -0.94
CA LEU A 33 -2.20 -10.79 -2.09
C LEU A 33 -2.00 -11.95 -3.07
N GLY A 34 -0.93 -12.74 -2.91
CA GLY A 34 -0.55 -13.81 -3.83
C GLY A 34 -0.13 -13.30 -5.21
N HIS A 35 0.42 -12.09 -5.29
CA HIS A 35 0.85 -11.51 -6.56
C HIS A 35 2.25 -12.04 -6.94
N SER A 36 2.38 -12.76 -8.05
CA SER A 36 3.70 -13.22 -8.55
C SER A 36 4.56 -12.10 -9.12
N ASN A 37 4.01 -10.89 -9.29
CA ASN A 37 4.72 -9.75 -9.86
C ASN A 37 4.47 -8.49 -9.02
N ILE A 38 5.55 -7.96 -8.43
CA ILE A 38 5.53 -6.75 -7.60
C ILE A 38 4.96 -5.52 -8.32
N ASN A 39 5.06 -5.46 -9.65
CA ASN A 39 4.52 -4.35 -10.45
C ASN A 39 3.01 -4.19 -10.28
N THR A 40 2.27 -5.29 -10.04
CA THR A 40 0.82 -5.26 -9.81
C THR A 40 0.45 -4.74 -8.41
N THR A 41 1.40 -4.78 -7.46
CA THR A 41 1.26 -4.28 -6.10
C THR A 41 1.79 -2.84 -5.95
N ARG A 42 2.71 -2.43 -6.85
CA ARG A 42 3.30 -1.08 -6.88
C ARG A 42 2.25 0.04 -7.03
N ILE A 43 1.08 -0.26 -7.61
CA ILE A 43 -0.03 0.71 -7.69
C ILE A 43 -0.52 1.18 -6.31
N TYR A 44 -0.24 0.41 -5.24
CA TYR A 44 -0.62 0.76 -3.86
C TYR A 44 0.46 1.55 -3.12
N THR A 45 1.67 1.62 -3.67
CA THR A 45 2.80 2.29 -3.01
C THR A 45 2.83 3.79 -3.25
N ALA A 46 1.98 4.31 -4.15
CA ALA A 46 1.81 5.73 -4.41
C ALA A 46 1.32 6.44 -3.13
N SER A 47 2.29 6.82 -2.29
CA SER A 47 2.12 7.68 -1.14
C SER A 47 2.57 9.08 -1.54
N THR A 48 1.90 10.08 -0.98
CA THR A 48 2.20 11.50 -1.19
C THR A 48 3.69 11.79 -0.95
N GLU A 49 4.23 12.77 -1.71
CA GLU A 49 5.64 13.19 -1.72
C GLU A 49 6.22 13.61 -0.34
N ASP A 50 5.37 13.72 0.68
CA ASP A 50 5.73 14.05 2.06
C ASP A 50 6.35 12.88 2.85
N GLN A 51 6.06 11.63 2.44
CA GLN A 51 6.53 10.44 3.15
C GLN A 51 8.06 10.21 3.09
N PRO A 52 8.75 10.38 1.95
CA PRO A 52 10.20 10.24 1.89
C PRO A 52 10.91 11.19 2.85
N ARG A 53 10.46 12.45 2.94
CA ARG A 53 11.05 13.45 3.85
C ARG A 53 10.86 13.06 5.32
N GLN A 54 9.66 12.63 5.71
CA GLN A 54 9.42 12.18 7.09
C GLN A 54 10.25 10.94 7.44
N GLN A 55 10.43 10.02 6.50
CA GLN A 55 11.24 8.81 6.71
C GLN A 55 12.73 9.14 6.83
N MET A 56 13.24 10.05 5.99
CA MET A 56 14.61 10.57 6.09
C MET A 56 14.83 11.34 7.41
N ALA A 57 13.83 12.11 7.86
CA ALA A 57 13.86 12.79 9.16
C ALA A 57 13.90 11.79 10.32
N ARG A 58 13.09 10.72 10.27
CA ARG A 58 13.12 9.62 11.25
C ARG A 58 14.46 8.88 11.28
N MET A 59 15.10 8.72 10.14
CA MET A 59 16.43 8.12 10.02
C MET A 59 17.56 9.07 10.44
N LYS A 60 17.25 10.29 10.91
CA LYS A 60 18.22 11.36 11.25
C LYS A 60 19.19 11.68 10.10
N MET A 61 18.77 11.42 8.85
CA MET A 61 19.56 11.71 7.65
C MET A 61 19.30 13.12 7.13
N VAL A 62 18.31 13.83 7.68
CA VAL A 62 18.11 15.27 7.43
C VAL A 62 18.72 16.02 8.61
N LEU A 63 19.90 16.58 8.38
CA LEU A 63 20.49 17.62 9.23
C LEU A 63 19.77 18.93 8.88
N GLY A 64 18.83 19.32 9.72
CA GLY A 64 18.43 20.71 9.89
C GLY A 64 19.14 21.26 11.10
#